data_AF-A0A5M9NZ60-F1
#
_entry.id   AF-A0A5M9NZ60-F1
#
_cell.length_a   1.000
_cell.length_b   1.000
_cell.length_c   1.000
_cell.angle_alpha   90.00
_cell.angle_beta   90.00
_cell.angle_gamma   90.00
#
_symmetry.space_group_name_H-M   'P 1'
#
loop_
_entity.id
_entity.type
_entity.pdbx_description
1 polymer ?
#
loop_
_entity_poly.entity_id
_entity_poly.type
_entity_poly.pdbx_seq_one_letter_code
_entity_poly.pdbx_strand_id
1 'polypeptide(L)'
;SIIIDNNGKYIIRDKEQDITESFFRDLKELNRNKDTNSDLDDILISALITTSPNEIVIHCAENCKNPELINTIEKVFTDRVRFCNNCSTCESIKNHLNRI
;
A
#
# COMPACT_ATOMS: atom_id res chain seq x y z
N SER A 1 -5.63 0.33 -5.55
CA SER A 1 -4.38 1.12 -5.46
C SER A 1 -3.88 1.12 -4.03
N ILE A 2 -2.57 1.24 -3.87
CA ILE A 2 -1.87 1.32 -2.58
C ILE A 2 -1.35 2.74 -2.46
N ILE A 3 -1.65 3.41 -1.36
CA ILE A 3 -1.21 4.79 -1.10
C ILE A 3 -0.38 4.78 0.17
N ILE A 4 0.78 5.44 0.13
CA ILE A 4 1.68 5.54 1.27
C ILE A 4 1.70 6.99 1.76
N ASP A 5 1.17 7.21 2.96
CA ASP A 5 1.16 8.54 3.57
C ASP A 5 2.58 8.95 4.01
N ASN A 6 2.76 10.21 4.42
CA ASN A 6 4.08 10.72 4.85
C ASN A 6 4.62 10.04 6.12
N ASN A 7 3.77 9.32 6.88
CA ASN A 7 4.18 8.55 8.05
C ASN A 7 4.57 7.11 7.67
N GLY A 8 4.51 6.74 6.39
CA GLY A 8 4.76 5.39 5.90
C GLY A 8 3.63 4.41 6.18
N LYS A 9 2.41 4.89 6.45
CA LYS A 9 1.21 4.05 6.64
C LYS A 9 0.59 3.74 5.28
N TYR A 10 0.17 2.48 5.11
CA TYR A 10 -0.52 2.01 3.91
C TYR A 10 -2.02 2.32 3.97
N ILE A 11 -2.55 2.83 2.87
CA ILE A 11 -3.97 3.01 2.60
C ILE A 11 -4.30 2.21 1.34
N ILE A 12 -5.25 1.29 1.44
CA ILE A 12 -5.68 0.42 0.35
C ILE A 12 -7.02 0.92 -0.17
N ARG A 13 -7.07 1.26 -1.46
CA ARG A 13 -8.32 1.60 -2.14
C ARG A 13 -8.66 0.59 -3.21
N ASP A 14 -9.91 0.15 -3.23
CA ASP A 14 -10.48 -0.46 -4.42
C ASP A 14 -11.26 0.59 -5.19
N LYS A 15 -10.77 0.94 -6.39
CA LYS A 15 -11.25 2.08 -7.19
C LYS A 15 -11.23 3.38 -6.38
N GLU A 16 -12.39 3.82 -5.88
CA GLU A 16 -12.56 5.04 -5.09
C GLU A 16 -12.87 4.77 -3.61
N GLN A 17 -13.11 3.52 -3.24
CA GLN A 17 -13.47 3.15 -1.88
C GLN A 17 -12.22 2.83 -1.07
N ASP A 18 -12.06 3.50 0.07
CA ASP A 18 -11.07 3.10 1.08
C ASP A 18 -11.55 1.80 1.76
N ILE A 19 -10.78 0.74 1.54
CA ILE A 19 -11.04 -0.59 2.10
C ILE A 19 -9.96 -1.00 3.08
N THR A 20 -9.12 -0.06 3.54
CA THR A 20 -7.93 -0.33 4.37
C THR A 20 -8.31 -1.13 5.61
N GLU A 21 -9.31 -0.67 6.38
CA GLU A 21 -9.72 -1.33 7.62
C GLU A 21 -10.30 -2.72 7.38
N SER A 22 -11.20 -2.88 6.41
CA SER A 22 -11.79 -4.18 6.08
C SER A 22 -10.72 -5.15 5.56
N PHE A 23 -9.83 -4.68 4.70
CA PHE A 23 -8.76 -5.49 4.13
C PHE A 23 -7.81 -6.01 5.21
N PHE A 24 -7.33 -5.13 6.09
CA PHE A 24 -6.46 -5.56 7.18
C PHE A 24 -7.21 -6.38 8.24
N ARG A 25 -8.49 -6.10 8.52
CA ARG A 25 -9.28 -6.92 9.45
C ARG A 25 -9.45 -8.35 8.96
N ASP A 26 -9.86 -8.52 7.71
CA ASP A 26 -10.09 -9.83 7.12
C ASP A 26 -8.79 -10.66 7.11
N LEU A 27 -7.64 -10.01 6.98
CA LEU A 27 -6.32 -10.65 6.99
C LEU A 27 -5.75 -10.86 8.40
N LYS A 28 -6.04 -9.99 9.36
CA LYS A 28 -5.69 -10.16 10.79
C LYS A 28 -6.49 -11.28 11.44
N GLU A 29 -7.75 -11.46 11.06
CA GLU A 29 -8.57 -12.61 11.49
C GLU A 29 -7.94 -13.95 11.05
N LEU A 30 -7.28 -13.97 9.90
CA LEU A 30 -6.52 -15.12 9.39
C LEU A 30 -5.14 -15.29 10.08
N ASN A 31 -4.58 -14.23 10.68
CA ASN A 31 -3.26 -14.20 11.32
C ASN A 31 -3.32 -13.50 12.69
N ARG A 32 -3.82 -14.22 13.71
CA ARG A 32 -4.15 -13.69 15.06
C ARG A 32 -3.02 -13.07 15.89
N ASN A 33 -1.77 -13.00 15.39
CA ASN A 33 -0.58 -12.68 16.20
C ASN A 33 0.31 -11.55 15.64
N LYS A 34 -0.22 -10.67 14.78
CA LYS A 34 0.59 -9.75 13.96
C LYS A 34 0.20 -8.27 14.17
N ASP A 35 1.05 -7.53 14.90
CA ASP A 35 0.84 -6.11 15.28
C ASP A 35 2.00 -5.18 14.87
N THR A 36 3.04 -5.67 14.20
CA THR A 36 4.19 -4.84 13.78
C THR A 36 4.06 -4.33 12.34
N ASN A 37 4.83 -3.30 11.97
CA ASN A 37 4.86 -2.81 10.58
C ASN A 37 5.37 -3.89 9.60
N SER A 38 6.38 -4.66 10.00
CA SER A 38 6.88 -5.81 9.23
C SER A 38 5.81 -6.88 8.97
N ASP A 39 4.86 -7.01 9.91
CA ASP A 39 3.74 -7.93 9.72
C ASP A 39 2.74 -7.44 8.67
N LEU A 40 2.52 -6.11 8.60
CA LEU A 40 1.64 -5.51 7.61
C LEU A 40 2.19 -5.65 6.19
N ASP A 41 3.51 -5.62 6.04
CA ASP A 41 4.20 -5.83 4.76
C ASP A 41 3.92 -7.26 4.22
N ASP A 42 4.11 -8.29 5.06
CA ASP A 42 3.80 -9.68 4.71
C ASP A 42 2.32 -9.89 4.38
N ILE A 43 1.43 -9.26 5.17
CA ILE A 43 -0.02 -9.32 4.97
C ILE A 43 -0.39 -8.69 3.63
N LEU A 44 0.21 -7.55 3.29
CA LEU A 44 -0.03 -6.86 2.03
C LEU A 44 0.39 -7.73 0.84
N ILE A 45 1.59 -8.33 0.87
CA ILE A 45 2.04 -9.25 -0.19
C ILE A 45 1.09 -10.44 -0.31
N SER A 46 0.77 -11.09 0.80
CA SER A 46 -0.09 -12.28 0.83
C SER A 46 -1.46 -11.99 0.23
N ALA A 47 -2.02 -10.82 0.54
CA ALA A 47 -3.32 -10.42 0.04
C ALA A 47 -3.30 -10.02 -1.43
N LEU A 48 -2.24 -9.35 -1.90
CA LEU A 48 -2.04 -9.09 -3.33
C LEU A 48 -1.92 -10.42 -4.11
N ILE A 49 -1.21 -11.41 -3.57
CA ILE A 49 -1.10 -12.74 -4.20
C ILE A 49 -2.47 -13.41 -4.26
N THR A 50 -3.20 -13.41 -3.14
CA THR A 50 -4.51 -14.07 -3.01
C THR A 50 -5.57 -13.42 -3.90
N THR A 51 -5.59 -12.10 -3.97
CA THR A 51 -6.56 -11.35 -4.78
C THR A 51 -6.16 -11.26 -6.25
N SER A 52 -4.88 -11.50 -6.58
CA SER A 52 -4.29 -11.43 -7.92
C SER A 52 -4.85 -10.26 -8.76
N PRO A 53 -4.65 -9.01 -8.31
CA PRO A 53 -5.21 -7.85 -8.99
C PRO A 53 -4.68 -7.75 -10.43
N ASN A 54 -5.53 -7.23 -11.32
CA ASN A 54 -5.18 -6.99 -12.72
C ASN A 54 -4.19 -5.83 -12.87
N GLU A 55 -4.26 -4.83 -11.98
CA GLU A 55 -3.36 -3.67 -11.93
C GLU A 55 -3.16 -3.22 -10.48
N ILE A 56 -1.93 -2.85 -10.12
CA ILE A 56 -1.53 -2.32 -8.83
C ILE A 56 -0.90 -0.95 -9.05
N VAL A 57 -1.65 0.11 -8.71
CA VAL A 57 -1.09 1.46 -8.69
C VAL A 57 -0.57 1.77 -7.29
N ILE A 58 0.73 2.05 -7.17
CA ILE A 58 1.41 2.44 -5.93
C ILE A 58 1.64 3.95 -5.94
N HIS A 59 1.05 4.65 -4.99
CA HIS A 59 1.16 6.08 -4.82
C HIS A 59 2.20 6.45 -3.76
N CYS A 60 3.04 7.44 -4.05
CA CYS A 60 4.04 7.98 -3.12
C CYS A 60 4.97 6.88 -2.57
N ALA A 61 5.47 6.00 -3.45
CA ALA A 61 6.36 4.90 -3.05
C ALA A 61 7.61 5.37 -2.27
N GLU A 62 8.03 6.61 -2.50
CA GLU A 62 9.09 7.32 -1.77
C GLU A 62 8.86 7.43 -0.26
N ASN A 63 7.59 7.41 0.20
CA ASN A 63 7.24 7.46 1.60
C ASN A 63 7.29 6.08 2.29
N CYS A 64 7.56 5.00 1.54
CA CYS A 64 7.61 3.66 2.10
C CYS A 64 8.79 3.50 3.06
N LYS A 65 8.51 3.06 4.29
CA LYS A 65 9.54 2.74 5.28
C LYS A 65 10.33 1.47 4.93
N ASN A 66 9.76 0.60 4.09
CA ASN A 66 10.39 -0.64 3.66
C ASN A 66 10.50 -0.70 2.12
N PRO A 67 11.58 -0.19 1.53
CA PRO A 67 11.75 -0.22 0.06
C PRO A 67 11.86 -1.65 -0.51
N GLU A 68 12.29 -2.64 0.28
CA GLU A 68 12.34 -4.04 -0.14
C GLU A 68 10.95 -4.61 -0.42
N LEU A 69 9.92 -4.17 0.30
CA LEU A 69 8.54 -4.53 0.03
C LEU A 69 8.12 -4.09 -1.38
N ILE A 70 8.41 -2.83 -1.74
CA ILE A 70 8.06 -2.28 -3.04
C ILE A 70 8.76 -3.04 -4.16
N ASN A 71 10.05 -3.32 -4.00
CA ASN A 71 10.84 -4.14 -4.92
C ASN A 71 10.26 -5.57 -5.06
N THR A 72 9.79 -6.14 -3.95
CA THR A 72 9.17 -7.47 -3.96
C THR A 72 7.84 -7.45 -4.71
N ILE A 73 6.98 -6.46 -4.47
CA ILE A 73 5.72 -6.29 -5.21
C ILE A 73 6.00 -6.11 -6.70
N GLU A 74 6.96 -5.26 -7.07
CA GLU A 74 7.36 -5.05 -8.46
C GLU A 74 7.85 -6.35 -9.12
N LYS A 75 8.66 -7.15 -8.43
CA LYS A 75 9.16 -8.44 -8.96
C LYS A 75 8.07 -9.50 -9.08
N VAL A 76 7.15 -9.58 -8.13
CA VAL A 76 6.10 -10.61 -8.11
C VAL A 76 4.98 -10.30 -9.12
N PHE A 77 4.62 -9.03 -9.27
CA PHE A 77 3.50 -8.60 -10.11
C PHE A 77 3.93 -8.00 -11.46
N THR A 78 5.23 -7.75 -11.63
CA THR A 78 5.89 -7.30 -12.86
C THR A 78 5.14 -6.13 -13.52
N ASP A 79 4.67 -6.32 -14.74
CA ASP A 79 4.05 -5.33 -15.62
C ASP A 79 2.69 -4.84 -15.10
N ARG A 80 2.15 -5.47 -14.05
CA ARG A 80 0.91 -5.04 -13.40
C ARG A 80 1.13 -3.92 -12.38
N VAL A 81 2.37 -3.58 -12.05
CA VAL A 81 2.69 -2.51 -11.08
C VAL A 81 2.93 -1.19 -11.80
N ARG A 82 2.29 -0.12 -11.32
CA ARG A 82 2.49 1.25 -11.80
C ARG A 82 2.75 2.18 -10.63
N PHE A 83 3.73 3.05 -10.77
CA PHE A 83 4.04 4.08 -9.78
C PHE A 83 3.39 5.39 -10.15
N CYS A 84 2.78 6.06 -9.16
CA CYS A 84 2.15 7.36 -9.33
C CYS A 84 2.61 8.32 -8.22
N ASN A 85 3.20 9.46 -8.61
CA ASN A 85 3.74 10.44 -7.66
C ASN A 85 3.21 11.88 -7.89
N ASN A 86 2.24 12.05 -8.80
CA ASN A 86 1.81 13.36 -9.32
C ASN A 86 0.30 13.47 -9.61
N CYS A 87 -0.55 12.61 -9.04
CA CYS A 87 -2.00 12.80 -9.09
C CYS A 87 -2.49 13.66 -7.92
N SER A 88 -3.75 14.07 -7.94
CA SER A 88 -4.37 14.89 -6.88
C SER A 88 -4.20 14.29 -5.47
N THR A 89 -4.22 12.96 -5.34
CA THR A 89 -3.95 12.26 -4.07
C THR A 89 -2.50 12.45 -3.63
N CYS A 90 -1.53 12.24 -4.54
CA CYS A 90 -0.11 12.41 -4.25
C CYS A 90 0.24 13.86 -3.91
N GLU A 91 -0.32 14.82 -4.66
CA GLU A 91 -0.15 16.24 -4.40
C GLU A 91 -0.71 16.64 -3.04
N SER A 92 -1.91 16.14 -2.69
CA SER A 92 -2.49 16.40 -1.37
C SER A 92 -1.60 15.90 -0.24
N ILE A 93 -1.06 14.67 -0.37
CA ILE A 93 -0.14 14.09 0.61
C ILE A 93 1.13 14.94 0.73
N LYS A 94 1.74 15.35 -0.39
CA LYS A 94 2.94 16.19 -0.41
C LYS A 94 2.68 17.56 0.20
N ASN A 95 1.54 18.19 -0.08
CA ASN A 95 1.19 19.52 0.43
C ASN A 95 0.93 19.55 1.94
N HIS A 96 0.55 18.42 2.56
CA HIS A 96 0.45 18.32 4.02
C HIS A 96 1.81 18.46 4.74
N LEU A 97 2.95 18.36 4.04
CA LEU A 97 4.28 18.65 4.60
C LEU A 97 4.58 20.16 4.67
N ASN A 98 3.93 20.99 3.84
CA ASN A 98 4.20 22.43 3.73
C ASN A 98 3.39 23.30 4.71
N ARG A 99 2.71 22.71 5.71
CA ARG A 99 1.88 23.43 6.71
C ARG A 99 2.48 23.38 8.12
N ILE A 100 3.81 23.43 8.25
CA ILE A 100 4.54 23.66 9.51
C ILE A 100 5.30 24.98 9.47
#